data_AF-A0A2U1S8X3-F1
#
_entry.id   AF-A0A2U1S8X3-F1
#
_cell.length_a   1.000
_cell.length_b   1.000
_cell.length_c   1.000
_cell.angle_alpha   90.00
_cell.angle_beta   90.00
_cell.angle_gamma   90.00
#
_symmetry.space_group_name_H-M   'P 1'
#
loop_
_entity.id
_entity.type
_entity.pdbx_description
1 polymer ?
#
loop_
_entity_poly.entity_id
_entity_poly.type
_entity_poly.pdbx_seq_one_letter_code
_entity_poly.pdbx_strand_id
1 'polypeptide(L)'
;MDNKTILGIISIILGILIIAFPLASNFIFSVLLGISFLILGIYYLMIGCSFWKYSKASSVIYLLIGILSVILALNLMFSILGFEIFVGFYFYLVGFMLLISGIIRLITSSVKSASLLSIILGILMIILGAFALLSPVYVAILIGISVIAEGIDLLISRDF
;
A
#
# COMPACT_ATOMS: atom_id res chain seq x y z
N MET A 1 10.12 -6.98 28.90
CA MET A 1 9.92 -7.45 27.51
C MET A 1 10.28 -6.30 26.60
N ASP A 2 11.16 -6.51 25.63
CA ASP A 2 11.55 -5.44 24.71
C ASP A 2 10.34 -5.02 23.88
N ASN A 3 10.15 -3.71 23.70
CA ASN A 3 9.00 -3.16 22.97
C ASN A 3 8.88 -3.76 21.55
N LYS A 4 10.03 -4.03 20.91
CA LYS A 4 10.10 -4.67 19.58
C LYS A 4 9.53 -6.10 19.58
N THR A 5 9.79 -6.89 20.63
CA THR A 5 9.29 -8.26 20.73
C THR A 5 7.78 -8.29 20.92
N ILE A 6 7.25 -7.36 21.73
CA ILE A 6 5.80 -7.20 21.92
C ILE A 6 5.15 -6.82 20.58
N LEU A 7 5.70 -5.84 19.86
CA LEU A 7 5.18 -5.41 18.56
C LEU A 7 5.22 -6.53 17.51
N GLY A 8 6.31 -7.31 17.44
CA GLY A 8 6.43 -8.44 16.52
C GLY A 8 5.37 -9.52 16.78
N ILE A 9 5.16 -9.90 18.05
CA ILE A 9 4.14 -10.87 18.43
C ILE A 9 2.73 -10.35 18.10
N ILE A 10 2.44 -9.07 18.39
CA ILE A 10 1.16 -8.45 18.05
C ILE A 10 0.92 -8.48 16.55
N SER A 11 1.93 -8.15 15.73
CA SER A 11 1.82 -8.16 14.27
C SER A 11 1.49 -9.56 13.74
N ILE A 12 2.15 -10.60 14.25
CA ILE A 12 1.86 -11.99 13.85
C ILE A 12 0.41 -12.36 14.21
N ILE A 13 -0.04 -12.06 15.43
CA ILE A 13 -1.42 -12.33 15.86
C ILE A 13 -2.41 -11.57 14.98
N LEU A 14 -2.13 -10.30 14.67
CA LEU A 14 -2.99 -9.47 13.84
C LEU A 14 -3.09 -10.04 12.42
N GLY A 15 -1.97 -10.46 11.83
CA GLY A 15 -1.96 -11.06 10.49
C GLY A 15 -2.74 -12.37 10.42
N ILE A 16 -2.65 -13.22 11.44
CA ILE A 16 -3.49 -14.44 11.55
C ILE A 16 -4.98 -14.06 11.65
N LEU A 17 -5.32 -13.04 12.44
CA LEU A 17 -6.70 -12.57 12.60
C LEU A 17 -7.28 -12.00 11.30
N ILE A 18 -6.46 -11.29 10.51
CA ILE A 18 -6.82 -10.78 9.19
C ILE A 18 -7.17 -11.92 8.23
N ILE A 19 -6.36 -13.00 8.23
CA ILE A 19 -6.61 -14.18 7.39
C ILE A 19 -7.87 -14.92 7.85
N ALA A 20 -8.10 -15.00 9.17
CA ALA A 20 -9.26 -15.69 9.74
C ALA A 20 -10.59 -14.98 9.44
N PHE A 21 -10.61 -13.65 9.34
CA PHE A 21 -11.82 -12.85 9.12
C PHE A 21 -11.70 -11.87 7.93
N PRO A 22 -11.63 -12.38 6.69
CA PRO A 22 -11.28 -11.57 5.51
C PRO A 22 -12.28 -10.44 5.19
N LEU A 23 -13.58 -10.66 5.44
CA LEU A 23 -14.61 -9.65 5.19
C LEU A 23 -14.52 -8.49 6.17
N ALA A 24 -14.35 -8.80 7.46
CA ALA A 24 -14.23 -7.79 8.50
C ALA A 24 -12.91 -7.00 8.36
N SER A 25 -11.80 -7.70 8.08
CA SER A 25 -10.51 -7.06 7.90
C SER A 25 -10.50 -6.10 6.73
N ASN A 26 -11.01 -6.50 5.55
CA ASN A 26 -11.04 -5.64 4.38
C ASN A 26 -11.91 -4.40 4.62
N PHE A 27 -13.04 -4.54 5.30
CA PHE A 27 -13.87 -3.39 5.65
C PHE A 27 -13.11 -2.40 6.54
N ILE A 28 -12.44 -2.88 7.59
CA ILE A 28 -11.63 -2.05 8.49
C ILE A 28 -10.51 -1.33 7.72
N PHE A 29 -9.77 -2.04 6.86
CA PHE A 29 -8.71 -1.44 6.05
C PHE A 29 -9.24 -0.43 5.02
N SER A 30 -10.40 -0.70 4.42
CA SER A 30 -11.09 0.20 3.51
C SER A 30 -11.42 1.54 4.19
N VAL A 31 -11.97 1.48 5.40
CA VAL A 31 -12.29 2.66 6.21
C VAL A 31 -11.01 3.39 6.63
N LEU A 32 -9.98 2.67 7.07
CA LEU A 32 -8.69 3.25 7.47
C LEU A 32 -8.00 3.99 6.32
N LEU A 33 -7.96 3.38 5.13
CA LEU A 33 -7.43 4.04 3.94
C LEU A 33 -8.30 5.22 3.52
N GLY A 34 -9.62 5.09 3.56
CA GLY A 34 -10.54 6.19 3.29
C GLY A 34 -10.27 7.40 4.19
N ILE A 35 -10.12 7.19 5.49
CA ILE A 35 -9.74 8.24 6.46
C ILE A 35 -8.37 8.84 6.10
N SER A 36 -7.40 8.01 5.72
CA SER A 36 -6.05 8.45 5.35
C SER A 36 -6.08 9.37 4.12
N PHE A 37 -6.85 9.01 3.09
CA PHE A 37 -7.07 9.84 1.91
C PHE A 37 -7.85 11.12 2.22
N LEU A 38 -8.78 11.07 3.18
CA LEU A 38 -9.54 12.25 3.62
C LEU A 38 -8.60 13.27 4.26
N ILE A 39 -7.73 12.82 5.17
CA ILE A 39 -6.72 13.67 5.83
C ILE A 39 -5.76 14.26 4.78
N LEU A 40 -5.27 13.43 3.85
CA LEU A 40 -4.43 13.91 2.74
C LEU A 40 -5.15 14.94 1.86
N GLY A 41 -6.43 14.73 1.57
CA GLY A 41 -7.21 15.65 0.75
C GLY A 41 -7.39 17.01 1.41
N ILE A 42 -7.72 17.03 2.70
CA ILE A 42 -7.78 18.28 3.47
C ILE A 42 -6.41 18.97 3.46
N TYR A 43 -5.33 18.22 3.67
CA TYR A 43 -3.97 18.75 3.65
C TYR A 43 -3.62 19.43 2.30
N TYR A 44 -3.92 18.77 1.17
CA TYR A 44 -3.68 19.34 -0.16
C TYR A 44 -4.58 20.55 -0.46
N LEU A 45 -5.82 20.56 0.02
CA LEU A 45 -6.70 21.74 -0.09
C LEU A 45 -6.12 22.94 0.66
N MET A 46 -5.59 22.73 1.87
CA MET A 46 -4.96 23.80 2.66
C MET A 46 -3.72 24.36 1.96
N ILE A 47 -2.84 23.49 1.44
CA ILE A 47 -1.67 23.89 0.66
C ILE A 47 -2.08 24.65 -0.59
N GLY A 48 -3.10 24.16 -1.32
CA GLY A 48 -3.62 24.80 -2.51
C GLY A 48 -3.99 26.25 -2.26
N CYS A 49 -4.74 26.54 -1.20
CA CYS A 49 -5.09 27.91 -0.81
C CYS A 49 -3.86 28.75 -0.42
N SER A 50 -2.89 28.18 0.30
CA SER A 50 -1.70 28.90 0.75
C SER A 50 -0.75 29.29 -0.39
N PHE A 51 -0.64 28.45 -1.43
CA PHE A 51 0.27 28.66 -2.56
C PHE A 51 -0.28 29.56 -3.67
N TRP A 52 -1.52 30.03 -3.54
CA TRP A 52 -2.20 30.86 -4.55
C TRP A 52 -1.42 32.14 -4.91
N LYS A 53 -0.71 32.71 -3.93
CA LYS A 53 0.08 33.94 -4.12
C LYS A 53 1.42 33.71 -4.81
N TYR A 54 1.99 32.50 -4.72
CA TYR A 54 3.31 32.18 -5.28
C TYR A 54 3.24 31.64 -6.70
N SER A 55 2.34 30.67 -6.93
CA SER A 55 2.16 30.06 -8.25
C SER A 55 0.71 29.62 -8.41
N LYS A 56 0.00 30.31 -9.31
CA LYS A 56 -1.40 29.96 -9.63
C LYS A 56 -1.50 28.54 -10.21
N ALA A 57 -0.54 28.13 -11.02
CA ALA A 57 -0.54 26.80 -11.63
C ALA A 57 -0.40 25.69 -10.57
N SER A 58 0.56 25.83 -9.65
CA SER A 58 0.78 24.84 -8.60
C SER A 58 -0.39 24.77 -7.62
N SER A 59 -0.97 25.92 -7.29
CA SER A 59 -2.15 26.02 -6.43
C SER A 59 -3.37 25.26 -6.99
N VAL A 60 -3.67 25.43 -8.28
CA VAL A 60 -4.77 24.71 -8.95
C VAL A 60 -4.54 23.20 -8.93
N ILE A 61 -3.30 22.74 -9.16
CA ILE A 61 -2.96 21.32 -9.12
C ILE A 61 -3.21 20.73 -7.72
N TYR A 62 -2.77 21.41 -6.65
CA TYR A 62 -3.01 20.95 -5.28
C TYR A 62 -4.50 20.93 -4.92
N LEU A 63 -5.27 21.91 -5.37
CA LEU A 63 -6.73 21.92 -5.17
C LEU A 63 -7.41 20.75 -5.89
N LEU A 64 -7.03 20.48 -7.15
CA LEU A 64 -7.56 19.34 -7.91
C LEU A 64 -7.24 18.01 -7.22
N ILE A 65 -5.99 17.83 -6.78
CA ILE A 65 -5.56 16.62 -6.06
C ILE A 65 -6.31 16.48 -4.72
N GLY A 66 -6.52 17.58 -4.01
CA GLY A 66 -7.30 17.62 -2.77
C GLY A 66 -8.76 17.21 -2.99
N ILE A 67 -9.41 17.72 -4.03
CA ILE A 67 -10.79 17.33 -4.37
C ILE A 67 -10.86 15.85 -4.77
N LEU A 68 -9.95 15.38 -5.63
CA LEU A 68 -9.91 13.99 -6.07
C LEU A 68 -9.70 13.02 -4.91
N SER A 69 -8.81 13.35 -3.98
CA SER A 69 -8.56 12.52 -2.80
C SER A 69 -9.75 12.47 -1.84
N VAL A 70 -10.51 13.55 -1.68
CA VAL A 70 -11.78 13.52 -0.90
C VAL A 70 -12.82 12.62 -1.58
N ILE A 71 -12.96 12.70 -2.90
CA ILE A 71 -13.90 11.83 -3.64
C ILE A 71 -13.48 10.35 -3.52
N LEU A 72 -12.18 10.06 -3.63
CA LEU A 72 -11.65 8.71 -3.44
C LEU A 72 -11.85 8.21 -2.02
N ALA A 73 -11.64 9.06 -1.01
CA ALA A 73 -11.86 8.75 0.40
C ALA A 73 -13.30 8.29 0.65
N LEU A 74 -14.28 9.04 0.15
CA LEU A 74 -15.69 8.68 0.28
C LEU A 74 -15.98 7.32 -0.39
N ASN A 75 -15.48 7.08 -1.61
CA ASN A 75 -15.66 5.80 -2.28
C ASN A 75 -15.06 4.61 -1.49
N LEU A 76 -13.87 4.79 -0.93
CA LEU A 76 -13.18 3.77 -0.12
C LEU A 76 -13.92 3.50 1.21
N MET A 77 -14.50 4.50 1.86
CA MET A 77 -15.16 4.27 3.16
C MET A 77 -16.47 3.47 3.04
N PHE A 78 -17.18 3.58 1.92
CA PHE A 78 -18.51 2.97 1.75
C PHE A 78 -18.51 1.68 0.93
N SER A 79 -17.40 1.31 0.28
CA SER A 79 -17.34 0.15 -0.61
C SER A 79 -16.08 -0.68 -0.40
N ILE A 80 -16.28 -1.95 -0.02
CA ILE A 80 -15.22 -2.97 0.05
C ILE A 80 -14.61 -3.19 -1.35
N LEU A 81 -15.45 -3.12 -2.38
CA LEU A 81 -15.05 -3.29 -3.79
C LEU A 81 -14.10 -2.17 -4.25
N GLY A 82 -14.28 -0.95 -3.72
CA GLY A 82 -13.36 0.17 -3.98
C GLY A 82 -11.95 -0.10 -3.44
N PHE A 83 -11.85 -0.73 -2.27
CA PHE A 83 -10.57 -1.11 -1.68
C PHE A 83 -9.87 -2.23 -2.45
N GLU A 84 -10.60 -3.25 -2.91
CA GLU A 84 -10.02 -4.33 -3.74
C GLU A 84 -9.43 -3.78 -5.04
N ILE A 85 -10.15 -2.90 -5.73
CA ILE A 85 -9.68 -2.24 -6.94
C ILE A 85 -8.42 -1.41 -6.64
N PHE A 86 -8.43 -0.67 -5.53
CA PHE A 86 -7.31 0.15 -5.12
C PHE A 86 -6.06 -0.69 -4.82
N VAL A 87 -6.21 -1.78 -4.07
CA VAL A 87 -5.12 -2.71 -3.76
C VAL A 87 -4.60 -3.37 -5.03
N GLY A 88 -5.46 -3.88 -5.90
CA GLY A 88 -5.05 -4.46 -7.18
C GLY A 88 -4.26 -3.46 -8.04
N PHE A 89 -4.76 -2.22 -8.13
CA PHE A 89 -4.06 -1.13 -8.83
C PHE A 89 -2.69 -0.81 -8.20
N TYR A 90 -2.61 -0.79 -6.86
CA TYR A 90 -1.35 -0.60 -6.14
C TYR A 90 -0.33 -1.71 -6.46
N PHE A 91 -0.75 -2.97 -6.45
CA PHE A 91 0.11 -4.11 -6.81
C PHE A 91 0.59 -4.03 -8.26
N TYR A 92 -0.26 -3.59 -9.21
CA TYR A 92 0.17 -3.35 -10.58
C TYR A 92 1.22 -2.24 -10.68
N LEU A 93 1.02 -1.11 -9.99
CA LEU A 93 1.98 -0.02 -9.97
C LEU A 93 3.32 -0.47 -9.39
N VAL A 94 3.32 -1.13 -8.23
CA VAL A 94 4.54 -1.64 -7.59
C VAL A 94 5.22 -2.68 -8.47
N GLY A 95 4.48 -3.61 -9.05
CA GLY A 95 5.01 -4.63 -9.95
C GLY A 95 5.69 -4.03 -11.18
N PHE A 96 5.08 -2.99 -11.78
CA PHE A 96 5.66 -2.29 -12.91
C PHE A 96 6.92 -1.51 -12.52
N MET A 97 6.93 -0.83 -11.37
CA MET A 97 8.12 -0.13 -10.87
C MET A 97 9.26 -1.11 -10.53
N LEU A 98 8.95 -2.29 -10.02
CA LEU A 98 9.93 -3.36 -9.77
C LEU A 98 10.50 -3.92 -11.08
N LEU A 99 9.68 -4.07 -12.12
CA LEU A 99 10.15 -4.46 -13.44
C LEU A 99 11.12 -3.42 -14.03
N ILE A 100 10.74 -2.14 -14.03
CA ILE A 100 11.59 -1.06 -14.56
C ILE A 100 12.91 -0.99 -13.78
N SER A 101 12.83 -0.96 -12.44
CA SER A 101 14.02 -0.89 -11.60
C SER A 101 14.91 -2.13 -11.76
N GLY A 102 14.32 -3.31 -11.93
CA GLY A 102 15.04 -4.55 -12.21
C GLY A 102 15.77 -4.51 -13.55
N ILE A 103 15.12 -4.04 -14.62
CA ILE A 103 15.75 -3.89 -15.95
C ILE A 103 16.91 -2.90 -15.90
N ILE A 104 16.73 -1.74 -15.25
CA ILE A 104 17.80 -0.75 -15.09
C ILE A 104 18.98 -1.36 -14.34
N ARG A 105 18.73 -2.05 -13.22
CA ARG A 105 19.78 -2.69 -12.42
C ARG A 105 20.49 -3.83 -13.17
N LEU A 106 19.81 -4.54 -14.07
CA LEU A 106 20.42 -5.58 -14.90
C LEU A 106 21.52 -5.01 -15.80
N ILE A 107 21.32 -3.78 -16.29
CA ILE A 107 22.24 -3.09 -17.19
C ILE A 107 23.37 -2.43 -16.40
N THR A 108 23.07 -1.85 -15.24
CA THR A 108 24.02 -0.99 -14.50
C THR A 108 24.80 -1.68 -13.38
N SER A 109 24.27 -2.76 -12.78
CA SER A 109 24.84 -3.33 -11.54
C SER A 109 25.72 -4.57 -11.79
N SER A 110 26.77 -4.71 -10.98
CA SER A 110 27.65 -5.89 -10.96
C SER A 110 26.98 -7.11 -10.32
N VAL A 111 26.04 -6.91 -9.40
CA VAL A 111 25.33 -7.96 -8.66
C VAL A 111 24.06 -8.35 -9.42
N LYS A 112 24.23 -9.19 -10.44
CA LYS A 112 23.15 -9.64 -11.34
C LYS A 112 22.01 -10.35 -10.60
N SER A 113 22.29 -11.04 -9.50
CA SER A 113 21.30 -11.81 -8.72
C SER A 113 20.19 -10.94 -8.12
N ALA A 114 20.53 -9.79 -7.54
CA ALA A 114 19.55 -8.88 -6.94
C ALA A 114 18.63 -8.22 -8.00
N SER A 115 19.15 -8.04 -9.22
CA SER A 115 18.41 -7.52 -10.35
C SER A 115 17.37 -8.52 -10.88
N LEU A 116 17.78 -9.78 -11.08
CA LEU A 116 16.85 -10.85 -11.46
C LEU A 116 15.73 -11.03 -10.44
N LEU A 117 16.06 -10.93 -9.15
CA LEU A 117 15.09 -11.03 -8.07
C LEU A 117 14.03 -9.93 -8.12
N SER A 118 14.41 -8.68 -8.41
CA SER A 118 13.44 -7.58 -8.61
C SER A 118 12.53 -7.78 -9.83
N ILE A 119 13.04 -8.35 -10.92
CA ILE A 119 12.21 -8.65 -12.11
C ILE A 119 11.20 -9.75 -11.78
N ILE A 120 11.64 -10.84 -11.14
CA ILE A 120 10.78 -11.95 -10.73
C ILE A 120 9.71 -11.46 -9.76
N LEU A 121 10.09 -10.67 -8.76
CA LEU A 121 9.16 -10.06 -7.82
C LEU A 121 8.19 -9.11 -8.53
N GLY A 122 8.64 -8.33 -9.51
CA GLY A 122 7.77 -7.46 -10.30
C GLY A 122 6.68 -8.22 -11.06
N ILE A 123 7.05 -9.32 -11.72
CA ILE A 123 6.10 -10.22 -12.40
C ILE A 123 5.12 -10.82 -11.39
N LEU A 124 5.63 -11.30 -10.26
CA LEU A 124 4.83 -11.92 -9.22
C LEU A 124 3.82 -10.92 -8.63
N MET A 125 4.23 -9.67 -8.41
CA MET A 125 3.34 -8.59 -7.95
C MET A 125 2.22 -8.28 -8.95
N ILE A 126 2.50 -8.30 -10.26
CA ILE A 126 1.47 -8.11 -11.31
C ILE A 126 0.45 -9.25 -11.27
N ILE A 127 0.91 -10.49 -11.10
CA ILE A 127 0.04 -11.67 -11.00
C ILE A 127 -0.83 -11.59 -9.74
N LEU A 128 -0.23 -11.22 -8.60
CA LEU A 128 -0.96 -11.03 -7.34
C LEU A 128 -1.99 -9.89 -7.43
N GLY A 129 -1.65 -8.80 -8.13
CA GLY A 129 -2.57 -7.70 -8.42
C GLY A 129 -3.79 -8.16 -9.22
N ALA A 130 -3.61 -9.09 -10.17
CA ALA A 130 -4.74 -9.71 -10.86
C ALA A 130 -5.63 -10.50 -9.89
N PHE A 131 -5.03 -11.35 -9.04
CA PHE A 131 -5.79 -12.14 -8.05
C PHE A 131 -6.51 -11.29 -7.00
N ALA A 132 -5.92 -10.15 -6.60
CA ALA A 132 -6.54 -9.20 -5.68
C ALA A 132 -7.90 -8.67 -6.21
N LEU A 133 -8.09 -8.63 -7.53
CA LEU A 133 -9.34 -8.18 -8.16
C LEU A 133 -10.40 -9.28 -8.29
N LEU A 134 -10.04 -10.56 -8.11
CA LEU A 134 -10.99 -11.68 -8.24
C LEU A 134 -11.85 -11.87 -7.00
N SER A 135 -11.32 -11.62 -5.80
CA SER A 135 -12.10 -11.74 -4.58
C SER A 135 -11.52 -10.97 -3.38
N PRO A 136 -12.37 -10.53 -2.44
CA PRO A 136 -11.94 -9.92 -1.17
C PRO A 136 -10.97 -10.80 -0.38
N VAL A 137 -11.14 -12.12 -0.47
CA VAL A 137 -10.36 -13.08 0.30
C VAL A 137 -8.89 -13.03 -0.08
N TYR A 138 -8.56 -12.84 -1.35
CA TYR A 138 -7.16 -12.74 -1.80
C TYR A 138 -6.47 -11.51 -1.22
N VAL A 139 -7.16 -10.37 -1.17
CA VAL A 139 -6.63 -9.13 -0.57
C VAL A 139 -6.33 -9.32 0.91
N ALA A 140 -7.25 -9.95 1.65
CA ALA A 140 -7.06 -10.22 3.08
C ALA A 140 -5.87 -11.16 3.32
N ILE A 141 -5.73 -12.21 2.51
CA ILE A 141 -4.58 -13.13 2.60
C ILE A 141 -3.27 -12.40 2.33
N LEU A 142 -3.22 -11.57 1.28
CA LEU A 142 -2.03 -10.79 0.94
C LEU A 142 -1.61 -9.87 2.07
N ILE A 143 -2.56 -9.09 2.60
CA ILE A 143 -2.30 -8.19 3.73
C ILE A 143 -1.89 -8.98 4.97
N GLY A 144 -2.59 -10.07 5.28
CA GLY A 144 -2.28 -10.90 6.44
C GLY A 144 -0.87 -11.49 6.40
N ILE A 145 -0.46 -12.02 5.23
CA ILE A 145 0.90 -12.53 5.03
C ILE A 145 1.94 -11.40 5.16
N SER A 146 1.68 -10.22 4.60
CA SER A 146 2.58 -9.07 4.72
C SER A 146 2.77 -8.65 6.19
N VAL A 147 1.69 -8.56 6.97
CA VAL A 147 1.74 -8.20 8.39
C VAL A 147 2.46 -9.26 9.24
N ILE A 148 2.30 -10.55 8.89
CA ILE A 148 3.07 -11.63 9.53
C ILE A 148 4.56 -11.51 9.18
N ALA A 149 4.89 -11.25 7.92
CA ALA A 149 6.28 -11.10 7.47
C ALA A 149 6.98 -9.94 8.18
N GLU A 150 6.32 -8.78 8.31
CA GLU A 150 6.81 -7.65 9.11
C GLU A 150 6.98 -8.01 10.59
N GLY A 151 6.05 -8.80 11.14
CA GLY A 151 6.16 -9.30 12.52
C GLY A 151 7.38 -10.21 12.73
N ILE A 152 7.70 -11.07 11.77
CA ILE A 152 8.88 -11.94 11.80
C ILE A 152 10.16 -11.09 11.67
N ASP A 153 10.20 -10.13 10.75
CA ASP A 153 11.36 -9.26 10.54
C ASP A 153 11.66 -8.42 11.80
N LEU A 154 10.63 -7.92 12.49
CA LEU A 154 10.77 -7.23 13.77
C LEU A 154 11.32 -8.12 14.90
N LEU A 155 11.06 -9.42 14.86
CA LEU A 155 11.61 -10.38 15.84
C LEU A 155 13.07 -10.74 15.53
N ILE A 156 13.43 -10.86 14.25
CA ILE A 156 14.80 -11.20 13.81
C ILE A 156 15.73 -9.99 13.91
N SER A 157 15.27 -8.79 13.55
CA SER A 157 16.03 -7.54 13.67
C SER A 157 16.30 -7.11 15.13
N ARG A 158 15.92 -7.94 16.11
CA ARG A 158 16.33 -7.80 17.51
C ARG A 158 17.82 -8.05 17.73
N ASP A 159 18.50 -8.72 16.79
CA ASP A 159 19.87 -9.18 16.95
C ASP A 159 20.95 -8.22 16.38
N PHE A 160 20.62 -6.96 16.11
CA PHE A 160 21.57 -5.88 15.73
C PHE A 160 21.37 -4.59 16.52
#